data_AF-A0A9P8FPZ5-F1
#
_entry.id   AF-A0A9P8FPZ5-F1
#
_cell.length_a   1.000
_cell.length_b   1.000
_cell.length_c   1.000
_cell.angle_alpha   90.00
_cell.angle_beta   90.00
_cell.angle_gamma   90.00
#
_symmetry.space_group_name_H-M   'P 1'
#
loop_
_entity.id
_entity.type
_entity.pdbx_description
1 polymer ?
#
loop_
_entity_poly.entity_id
_entity_poly.type
_entity_poly.pdbx_seq_one_letter_code
_entity_poly.pdbx_strand_id
1 'polypeptide(L)'
;FLPIYATVAPKLGFSMEYAGVVPRLFPSLVFWLTIIVLPVLCLLRDFAWKYAKRMYYPQAYHHVQEIQKYNIQDYRPRMEQFQKAIRKVRQVQRMRKQRGYAFSQTDESQARVLQAYDTTRERGRYGEMASSRD
;
A
#
# COMPACT_ATOMS: atom_id res chain seq x y z
N PHE A 1 9.69 -27.90 17.72
CA PHE A 1 8.48 -28.26 18.48
C PHE A 1 8.43 -29.75 18.79
N LEU A 2 8.30 -30.63 17.78
CA LEU A 2 8.13 -32.08 17.95
C LEU A 2 9.17 -32.78 18.87
N PRO A 3 10.50 -32.54 18.75
CA PRO A 3 11.48 -33.26 19.58
C PRO A 3 11.42 -32.88 21.07
N ILE A 4 11.14 -31.61 21.36
CA ILE A 4 11.04 -31.08 22.73
C ILE A 4 9.77 -31.62 23.39
N TYR A 5 8.65 -31.61 22.66
CA TYR A 5 7.39 -32.15 23.15
C TYR A 5 7.48 -33.66 23.44
N ALA A 6 8.03 -34.42 22.50
CA ALA A 6 8.16 -35.87 22.60
C ALA A 6 9.16 -36.35 23.68
N THR A 7 10.02 -35.47 24.20
CA THR A 7 10.96 -35.81 25.29
C THR A 7 10.47 -35.36 26.66
N VAL A 8 9.75 -34.24 26.73
CA VAL A 8 9.26 -33.65 27.99
C VAL A 8 7.91 -34.22 28.40
N ALA A 9 6.97 -34.41 27.45
CA ALA A 9 5.63 -34.88 27.77
C ALA A 9 5.61 -36.28 28.41
N PRO A 10 6.33 -37.31 27.88
CA PRO A 10 6.34 -38.64 28.50
C PRO A 10 6.95 -38.63 29.91
N LYS A 11 7.91 -37.74 30.17
CA LYS A 11 8.50 -37.58 31.51
C LYS A 11 7.53 -36.98 32.54
N LEU A 12 6.52 -36.24 32.08
CA LEU A 12 5.51 -35.60 32.92
C LEU A 12 4.25 -36.44 33.12
N GLY A 13 4.21 -37.70 32.66
CA GLY A 13 3.02 -38.54 32.78
C GLY A 13 2.04 -38.41 31.60
N PHE A 14 2.33 -37.58 30.60
CA PHE A 14 1.43 -37.31 29.48
C PHE A 14 1.99 -37.85 28.15
N SER A 15 1.11 -38.38 27.28
CA SER A 15 1.48 -38.80 25.92
C SER A 15 2.62 -39.83 25.85
N MET A 16 2.51 -40.92 26.61
CA MET A 16 3.50 -42.01 26.70
C MET A 16 3.84 -42.67 25.35
N GLU A 17 2.96 -42.58 24.36
CA GLU A 17 3.16 -43.09 23.00
C GLU A 17 4.38 -42.47 22.28
N TYR A 18 4.83 -41.28 22.69
CA TYR A 18 6.02 -40.66 22.11
C TYR A 18 7.34 -41.08 22.77
N ALA A 19 7.29 -41.90 23.83
CA ALA A 19 8.48 -42.39 24.50
C ALA A 19 9.34 -43.24 23.54
N GLY A 20 10.60 -42.84 23.35
CA GLY A 20 11.54 -43.57 22.49
C GLY A 20 11.32 -43.42 20.98
N VAL A 21 10.35 -42.61 20.54
CA VAL A 21 10.10 -42.35 19.11
C VAL A 21 11.21 -41.48 18.50
N VAL A 22 11.57 -40.37 19.15
CA VAL A 22 12.60 -39.43 18.68
C VAL A 22 13.95 -40.09 18.33
N PRO A 23 14.57 -40.91 19.22
CA PRO A 23 15.86 -41.53 18.91
C PRO A 23 15.80 -42.58 17.79
N ARG A 24 14.62 -43.11 17.44
CA ARG A 24 14.45 -44.05 16.31
C ARG A 24 14.12 -43.34 15.00
N LEU A 25 13.34 -42.27 15.08
CA LEU A 25 12.80 -41.57 13.91
C LEU A 25 13.83 -40.62 13.27
N PHE A 26 14.53 -39.83 14.09
CA PHE A 26 15.44 -38.77 13.60
C PHE A 26 16.72 -39.28 12.93
N PRO A 27 17.36 -40.37 13.39
CA PRO A 27 18.50 -40.95 12.68
C PRO A 27 18.09 -41.71 11.41
N SER A 28 16.81 -42.03 11.23
CA SER A 28 16.36 -42.81 10.08
C SER A 28 16.38 -41.96 8.81
N LEU A 29 17.15 -42.39 7.81
CA LEU A 29 17.24 -41.71 6.52
C LEU A 29 15.91 -41.74 5.76
N VAL A 30 15.17 -42.85 5.89
CA VAL A 30 13.88 -43.06 5.22
C VAL A 30 12.85 -42.02 5.66
N PHE A 31 12.85 -41.61 6.93
CA PHE A 31 11.97 -40.55 7.43
C PHE A 31 12.24 -39.21 6.73
N TRP A 32 13.51 -38.81 6.61
CA TRP A 32 13.86 -37.57 5.92
C TRP A 32 13.57 -37.62 4.42
N LEU A 33 13.83 -38.75 3.78
CA LEU A 33 13.52 -38.93 2.35
C LEU A 33 12.01 -38.89 2.10
N THR A 34 11.21 -39.55 2.92
CA THR A 34 9.74 -39.54 2.78
C THR A 34 9.16 -38.14 2.97
N ILE A 35 9.68 -37.35 3.90
CA ILE A 35 9.28 -35.94 4.09
C ILE A 35 9.54 -35.08 2.84
N ILE A 36 10.57 -35.39 2.05
CA ILE A 36 10.90 -34.60 0.85
C ILE A 36 10.20 -35.16 -0.39
N VAL A 37 10.34 -36.47 -0.63
CA VAL A 37 9.88 -37.13 -1.85
C VAL A 37 8.36 -37.12 -1.93
N LEU A 38 7.66 -37.39 -0.83
CA LEU A 38 6.20 -37.51 -0.84
C LEU A 38 5.53 -36.17 -1.21
N PRO A 39 5.87 -35.02 -0.60
CA PRO A 39 5.36 -33.73 -1.05
C PRO A 39 5.75 -33.40 -2.48
N VAL A 40 7.00 -33.65 -2.88
CA VAL A 40 7.43 -33.36 -4.27
C VAL A 40 6.58 -34.14 -5.28
N LEU A 41 6.31 -35.42 -5.04
CA LEU A 41 5.45 -36.24 -5.89
C LEU A 41 4.01 -35.74 -5.90
N CYS A 42 3.44 -35.41 -4.73
CA CYS A 42 2.08 -34.88 -4.64
C CYS A 42 1.92 -33.52 -5.33
N LEU A 43 2.93 -32.65 -5.23
CA LEU A 43 2.93 -31.32 -5.84
C LEU A 43 3.30 -31.34 -7.33
N LEU A 44 3.94 -32.39 -7.84
CA LEU A 44 4.35 -32.46 -9.25
C LEU A 44 3.15 -32.28 -10.19
N ARG A 45 2.04 -32.96 -9.91
CA ARG A 45 0.78 -32.80 -10.67
C ARG A 45 0.28 -31.36 -10.63
N ASP A 46 0.22 -30.76 -9.44
CA ASP A 46 -0.30 -29.39 -9.27
C ASP A 46 0.60 -28.37 -9.98
N PHE A 47 1.92 -28.53 -9.83
CA PHE A 47 2.90 -27.70 -10.49
C PHE A 47 2.85 -27.84 -12.02
N ALA A 48 2.72 -29.06 -12.53
CA ALA A 48 2.56 -29.33 -13.95
C ALA A 48 1.27 -28.70 -14.50
N TRP A 49 0.16 -28.81 -13.77
CA TRP A 49 -1.10 -28.18 -14.15
C TRP A 49 -1.02 -26.65 -14.15
N LYS A 50 -0.40 -26.07 -13.11
CA LYS A 50 -0.17 -24.63 -13.02
C LYS A 50 0.72 -24.12 -14.16
N TYR A 51 1.76 -24.88 -14.52
CA TYR A 51 2.61 -24.57 -15.66
C TYR A 51 1.84 -24.66 -16.98
N ALA A 52 1.11 -25.75 -17.21
CA ALA A 52 0.33 -25.96 -18.43
C ALA A 52 -0.72 -24.85 -18.62
N LYS A 53 -1.44 -24.48 -17.56
CA LYS A 53 -2.41 -23.37 -17.60
C LYS A 53 -1.74 -22.04 -17.95
N ARG A 54 -0.52 -21.79 -17.47
CA ARG A 54 0.19 -20.55 -17.76
C ARG A 54 0.75 -20.49 -19.19
N MET A 55 1.17 -21.63 -19.74
CA MET A 55 1.80 -21.71 -21.06
C MET A 55 0.79 -21.85 -22.20
N TYR A 56 -0.19 -22.74 -22.06
CA TYR A 56 -1.09 -23.11 -23.16
C TYR A 56 -2.47 -22.43 -23.08
N TYR A 57 -2.91 -22.06 -21.86
CA TYR A 57 -4.23 -21.45 -21.64
C TYR A 57 -4.15 -20.15 -20.81
N PRO A 58 -3.34 -19.15 -21.23
CA PRO A 58 -3.22 -17.90 -20.50
C PRO A 58 -4.56 -17.16 -20.45
N GLN A 59 -4.86 -16.61 -19.28
CA GLN A 59 -6.04 -15.78 -19.03
C GLN A 59 -5.61 -14.30 -19.05
N ALA A 60 -6.56 -13.38 -19.26
CA ALA A 60 -6.28 -11.95 -19.41
C ALA A 60 -5.38 -11.38 -18.29
N TYR A 61 -5.57 -11.80 -17.04
CA TYR A 61 -4.75 -11.34 -15.92
C TYR A 61 -3.28 -11.81 -15.99
N HIS A 62 -2.99 -12.95 -16.63
CA HIS A 62 -1.61 -13.42 -16.82
C HIS A 62 -0.84 -12.49 -17.76
N HIS A 63 -1.48 -12.01 -18.83
CA HIS A 63 -0.89 -11.01 -19.72
C HIS A 63 -0.63 -9.69 -19.00
N VAL A 64 -1.58 -9.22 -18.19
CA VAL A 64 -1.42 -7.98 -17.40
C VAL A 64 -0.25 -8.11 -16.41
N GLN A 65 -0.13 -9.26 -15.72
CA GLN A 65 0.99 -9.53 -14.81
C GLN A 65 2.34 -9.51 -15.52
N GLU A 66 2.42 -10.06 -16.73
CA GLU A 66 3.65 -10.04 -17.52
C GLU A 66 4.01 -8.62 -17.96
N ILE A 67 3.03 -7.84 -18.45
CA ILE A 67 3.22 -6.43 -18.80
C ILE A 67 3.71 -5.61 -17.59
N GLN A 68 3.12 -5.82 -16.41
CA GLN A 68 3.55 -5.18 -15.16
C GLN A 68 4.97 -5.61 -14.75
N LYS A 69 5.29 -6.91 -14.84
CA LYS A 69 6.60 -7.44 -14.47
C LYS A 69 7.71 -6.86 -15.33
N TYR A 70 7.50 -6.80 -16.65
CA TYR A 70 8.50 -6.26 -17.57
C TYR A 70 8.47 -4.73 -17.64
N ASN A 71 7.54 -4.08 -16.93
CA ASN A 71 7.32 -2.63 -16.91
C ASN A 71 7.61 -1.98 -18.27
N ILE A 72 7.06 -2.60 -19.32
CA ILE A 72 7.28 -2.13 -20.69
C ILE A 72 6.75 -0.71 -20.68
N GLN A 73 7.66 0.26 -20.81
CA GLN A 73 7.25 1.64 -20.93
C GLN A 73 6.40 1.71 -22.19
N ASP A 74 5.14 2.09 -22.02
CA ASP A 74 4.17 2.27 -23.09
C ASP A 74 4.73 3.38 -24.00
N TYR A 75 5.60 3.02 -24.95
CA TYR A 75 6.20 3.96 -25.90
C TYR A 75 5.08 4.41 -26.83
N ARG A 76 4.39 5.47 -26.42
CA ARG A 76 3.32 6.12 -27.18
C ARG A 76 3.84 7.43 -27.75
N PRO A 77 4.60 7.41 -28.87
CA PRO A 77 5.21 8.62 -29.45
C PRO A 77 4.15 9.65 -29.88
N ARG A 78 2.94 9.19 -30.25
CA ARG A 78 1.80 10.07 -30.54
C ARG A 78 1.29 10.82 -29.30
N MET A 79 1.41 10.25 -28.11
CA MET A 79 0.95 10.90 -26.88
C MET A 79 1.85 12.08 -26.50
N GLU A 80 3.16 11.97 -26.71
CA GLU A 80 4.09 13.09 -26.45
C GLU A 80 3.85 14.26 -27.41
N GLN A 81 3.62 13.96 -28.69
CA GLN A 81 3.29 14.97 -29.71
C GLN A 81 1.94 15.64 -29.41
N PHE A 82 0.94 14.85 -29.02
CA PHE A 82 -0.37 15.35 -28.59
C PHE A 82 -0.26 16.24 -27.35
N GLN A 83 0.51 15.82 -26.34
CA GLN A 83 0.78 16.65 -25.17
C GLN A 83 1.51 17.96 -25.54
N LYS A 84 2.49 17.91 -26.46
CA LYS A 84 3.19 19.12 -26.95
C LYS A 84 2.23 20.06 -27.68
N ALA A 85 1.29 19.52 -28.47
CA ALA A 85 0.26 20.30 -29.16
C ALA A 85 -0.73 20.93 -28.17
N ILE A 86 -1.26 20.16 -27.21
CA ILE A 86 -2.15 20.67 -26.14
C ILE A 86 -1.45 21.76 -25.31
N ARG A 87 -0.17 21.58 -24.98
CA ARG A 87 0.60 22.59 -24.22
C ARG A 87 0.79 23.92 -24.97
N LYS A 88 0.56 23.96 -26.28
CA LYS A 88 0.55 25.19 -27.11
C LYS A 88 -0.83 25.86 -27.16
N VAL A 89 -1.89 25.17 -26.74
CA VAL A 89 -3.24 25.75 -26.65
C VAL A 89 -3.28 26.75 -25.51
N ARG A 90 -3.74 27.97 -25.81
CA ARG A 90 -3.57 29.20 -25.02
C ARG A 90 -4.23 29.19 -23.61
N GLN A 91 -5.03 28.18 -23.26
CA GLN A 91 -5.81 28.15 -22.02
C GLN A 91 -5.54 26.95 -21.10
N VAL A 92 -4.53 26.12 -21.38
CA VAL A 92 -4.19 25.04 -20.42
C VAL A 92 -3.32 25.63 -19.31
N GLN A 93 -3.95 26.05 -18.22
CA GLN A 93 -3.23 26.35 -16.98
C GLN A 93 -2.44 25.10 -16.58
N ARG A 94 -1.12 25.26 -16.49
CA ARG A 94 -0.27 24.13 -16.15
C ARG A 94 -0.38 23.90 -14.65
N MET A 95 -0.90 22.74 -14.24
CA MET A 95 -0.92 22.32 -12.83
C MET A 95 0.45 22.50 -12.16
N ARG A 96 1.55 22.24 -12.89
CA ARG A 96 2.92 22.42 -12.38
C ARG A 96 3.40 23.89 -12.28
N LYS A 97 2.73 24.83 -12.93
CA LYS A 97 3.03 26.28 -12.83
C LYS A 97 2.09 27.02 -11.88
N GLN A 98 0.99 26.39 -11.44
CA GLN A 98 0.11 26.97 -10.45
C GLN A 98 0.80 26.94 -9.09
N ARG A 99 1.05 28.12 -8.51
CA ARG A 99 1.69 28.28 -7.19
C ARG A 99 0.70 28.16 -6.02
N GLY A 100 -0.56 27.82 -6.30
CA GLY A 100 -1.59 27.67 -5.28
C GLY A 100 -2.01 28.96 -4.59
N TYR A 101 -1.77 30.13 -5.19
CA TYR A 101 -2.27 31.39 -4.64
C TYR A 101 -3.80 31.38 -4.69
N ALA A 102 -4.40 31.39 -3.51
CA ALA A 102 -5.83 31.54 -3.31
C ALA A 102 -6.03 32.55 -2.19
N PHE A 103 -6.85 33.55 -2.44
CA PHE A 103 -7.16 34.58 -1.48
C PHE A 103 -8.66 34.83 -1.52
N SER A 104 -9.33 34.48 -0.44
CA SER A 104 -10.76 34.71 -0.25
C SER A 104 -10.93 36.05 0.45
N GLN A 105 -10.96 37.12 -0.34
CA GLN A 105 -11.24 38.47 0.14
C GLN A 105 -12.21 39.13 -0.82
N THR A 106 -13.31 39.63 -0.27
CA THR A 106 -14.27 40.46 -1.01
C THR A 106 -13.82 41.91 -0.97
N ASP A 107 -13.93 42.63 -2.08
CA ASP A 107 -13.46 44.02 -2.22
C ASP A 107 -14.18 45.03 -1.30
N GLU A 108 -15.25 44.62 -0.62
CA GLU A 108 -16.11 45.50 0.17
C GLU A 108 -15.73 45.57 1.66
N SER A 109 -15.86 46.77 2.24
CA SER A 109 -15.88 47.10 3.68
C SER A 109 -14.61 46.90 4.50
N GLN A 110 -13.53 46.36 3.95
CA GLN A 110 -12.28 46.11 4.69
C GLN A 110 -11.66 47.36 5.32
N ALA A 111 -11.54 48.43 4.54
CA ALA A 111 -10.99 49.69 5.02
C ALA A 111 -11.91 50.36 6.07
N ARG A 112 -13.22 50.14 5.96
CA ARG A 112 -14.19 50.66 6.92
C ARG A 112 -14.07 49.96 8.28
N VAL A 113 -13.91 48.63 8.28
CA VAL A 113 -13.67 47.87 9.51
C VAL A 113 -12.36 48.33 10.16
N LEU A 114 -11.27 48.46 9.40
CA LEU A 114 -9.98 48.90 9.96
C LEU A 114 -10.06 50.25 10.68
N GLN A 115 -10.81 51.21 10.14
CA GLN A 115 -10.97 52.53 10.76
C GLN A 115 -11.95 52.55 11.94
N ALA A 116 -12.83 51.56 12.05
CA ALA A 116 -13.87 51.53 13.07
C ALA A 116 -13.37 51.01 14.44
N TYR A 117 -12.24 50.30 14.48
CA TYR A 117 -11.75 49.63 15.68
C TYR A 117 -10.39 50.18 16.13
N ASP A 118 -10.31 50.64 17.38
CA ASP A 118 -9.06 51.00 18.06
C ASP A 118 -8.80 50.01 19.21
N THR A 119 -7.72 49.24 19.10
CA THR A 119 -7.37 48.19 20.08
C THR A 119 -6.68 48.72 21.33
N THR A 120 -6.34 50.03 21.38
CA THR A 120 -5.70 50.63 22.55
C THR A 120 -6.69 51.05 23.63
N ARG A 121 -8.00 51.10 23.29
CA ARG A 121 -9.07 51.49 24.22
C ARG A 121 -9.63 50.27 24.94
N GLU A 122 -9.83 50.39 26.25
CA GLU A 122 -10.47 49.35 27.07
C GLU A 122 -11.96 49.23 26.75
N ARG A 123 -12.53 48.03 26.97
CA ARG A 123 -13.96 47.78 26.75
C ARG A 123 -14.80 48.58 27.75
N GLY A 124 -15.97 49.04 27.30
CA GLY A 124 -16.89 49.78 28.13
C GLY A 124 -17.41 48.98 29.33
N ARG A 125 -18.13 49.64 30.23
CA ARG A 125 -18.64 49.08 31.50
C ARG A 125 -19.48 47.79 31.35
N TYR A 126 -20.10 47.58 30.19
CA TYR A 126 -20.89 46.37 29.86
C TYR A 126 -20.17 45.41 28.90
N GLY A 127 -18.87 45.62 28.67
CA GLY A 127 -18.04 44.79 27.77
C GLY A 127 -18.13 45.16 26.29
N GLU A 128 -18.78 46.27 25.94
CA GLU A 128 -18.95 46.74 24.57
C GLU A 128 -17.66 47.37 24.03
N MET A 129 -17.36 47.13 22.74
CA MET A 129 -16.25 47.77 22.04
C MET A 129 -16.73 49.10 21.48
N ALA A 130 -16.17 50.22 21.92
CA ALA A 130 -16.54 51.54 21.40
C ALA A 130 -16.05 51.67 19.95
N SER A 131 -16.97 51.83 18.98
CA SER A 131 -16.59 52.15 17.61
C SER A 131 -15.95 53.54 17.57
N SER A 132 -14.81 53.68 16.90
CA SER A 132 -14.04 54.94 16.82
C SER A 132 -14.71 56.05 15.97
N ARG A 133 -16.03 55.97 15.76
CA ARG A 133 -16.83 56.97 15.06
C ARG A 133 -17.92 57.48 16.00
N ASP A 134 -17.62 58.60 16.62
CA ASP A 134 -18.56 59.70 16.86
C ASP A 134 -18.02 60.93 16.10
#